data_AF-A7T970-F1
#
_entry.id   AF-A7T970-F1
#
_cell.length_a   1.000
_cell.length_b   1.000
_cell.length_c   1.000
_cell.angle_alpha   90.00
_cell.angle_beta   90.00
_cell.angle_gamma   90.00
#
_symmetry.space_group_name_H-M   'P 1'
#
loop_
_entity.id
_entity.type
_entity.pdbx_description
1 polymer ?
#
loop_
_entity_poly.entity_id
_entity_poly.type
_entity_poly.pdbx_seq_one_letter_code
_entity_poly.pdbx_strand_id
1 'polypeptide(L)' 'GYELSGGRTTEMWYDEIQKYRFNNPGFSSGTGHFTQVVWVGSQEMGVAKAVSKNGAHYAVARYYPAGNVIGQFPENVKP' A
#
# COMPACT_ATOMS: atom_id res chain seq x y z
N GLY A 1 19.00 14.26 -7.69
CA GLY A 1 18.23 13.35 -6.82
C GLY A 1 17.09 12.79 -7.65
N TYR A 2 16.84 11.49 -7.59
CA TYR A 2 15.74 10.89 -8.34
C TYR A 2 14.40 11.41 -7.82
N GLU A 3 13.54 11.91 -8.71
CA GLU A 3 12.20 12.34 -8.35
C GLU A 3 11.35 11.12 -7.96
N LEU A 4 10.73 11.14 -6.77
CA LEU A 4 9.73 10.14 -6.40
C LEU A 4 8.42 10.42 -7.15
N SER A 5 8.15 9.62 -8.19
CA SER A 5 6.90 9.66 -8.94
C SER A 5 5.79 8.87 -8.25
N GLY A 6 4.54 9.14 -8.62
CA GLY A 6 3.40 8.35 -8.15
C GLY A 6 3.54 6.88 -8.52
N GLY A 7 3.84 6.60 -9.81
CA GLY A 7 4.06 5.23 -10.29
C GLY A 7 5.16 4.51 -9.53
N ARG A 8 6.32 5.15 -9.29
CA ARG A 8 7.41 4.53 -8.55
C ARG A 8 7.04 4.25 -7.09
N THR A 9 6.27 5.13 -6.47
CA THR A 9 5.77 4.92 -5.10
C THR A 9 4.83 3.72 -5.05
N THR A 10 3.88 3.62 -5.99
CA THR A 10 2.93 2.51 -6.07
C THR A 10 3.64 1.18 -6.32
N GLU A 11 4.64 1.13 -7.21
CA GLU A 11 5.48 -0.05 -7.42
C GLU A 11 6.16 -0.50 -6.13
N MET A 12 6.79 0.42 -5.38
CA MET A 12 7.46 0.09 -4.13
C MET A 12 6.51 -0.49 -3.07
N TRP A 13 5.28 0.04 -2.99
CA TRP A 13 4.25 -0.52 -2.12
C TRP A 13 3.76 -1.88 -2.60
N TYR A 14 3.59 -2.07 -3.91
CA TYR A 14 3.13 -3.31 -4.50
C TYR A 14 4.17 -4.44 -4.42
N ASP A 15 5.47 -4.11 -4.51
CA ASP A 15 6.59 -5.08 -4.44
C ASP A 15 6.60 -5.91 -3.14
N GLU A 16 5.91 -5.44 -2.09
CA GLU A 16 5.66 -6.23 -0.88
C GLU A 16 4.88 -7.53 -1.15
N ILE A 17 4.21 -7.68 -2.30
CA ILE A 17 3.58 -8.93 -2.75
C ILE A 17 4.55 -10.12 -2.70
N GLN A 18 5.84 -9.89 -2.94
CA GLN A 18 6.88 -10.94 -2.89
C GLN A 18 7.00 -11.58 -1.49
N LYS A 19 6.61 -10.84 -0.45
CA LYS A 19 6.60 -11.28 0.95
C LYS A 19 5.24 -11.82 1.38
N TYR A 20 4.17 -11.51 0.63
CA TYR A 20 2.83 -11.96 0.95
C TYR A 20 2.67 -13.47 0.71
N ARG A 21 1.84 -14.11 1.53
CA ARG A 21 1.56 -15.54 1.48
C ARG A 21 0.05 -15.74 1.36
N PHE A 22 -0.43 -15.91 0.13
CA PHE A 22 -1.87 -16.10 -0.13
C PHE A 22 -2.46 -17.34 0.56
N ASN A 23 -1.64 -18.35 0.86
CA ASN A 23 -2.05 -19.55 1.62
C ASN A 23 -2.05 -19.33 3.15
N ASN A 24 -1.52 -18.21 3.64
CA ASN A 24 -1.57 -17.79 5.03
C ASN A 24 -1.88 -16.28 5.10
N PRO A 25 -3.08 -15.88 4.68
CA PRO A 25 -3.42 -14.48 4.50
C PRO A 25 -3.52 -13.75 5.84
N GLY A 26 -2.97 -12.55 5.92
CA GLY A 26 -3.03 -11.73 7.12
C GLY A 26 -2.15 -10.49 7.05
N PHE A 27 -2.10 -9.75 8.16
CA PHE A 27 -1.23 -8.59 8.29
C PHE A 27 0.20 -9.02 8.61
N SER A 28 1.17 -8.35 7.97
CA SER A 28 2.56 -8.34 8.41
C SER A 28 3.15 -6.96 8.18
N SER A 29 4.17 -6.58 8.96
CA SER A 29 4.82 -5.27 8.84
C SER A 29 5.46 -5.02 7.46
N GLY A 30 5.74 -6.08 6.70
CA GLY A 30 6.34 -5.99 5.36
C GLY A 30 5.37 -6.21 4.21
N THR A 31 4.06 -6.30 4.47
CA THR A 31 3.02 -6.53 3.44
C THR A 31 1.86 -5.56 3.51
N GLY A 32 1.83 -4.67 4.51
CA GLY A 32 0.70 -3.80 4.77
C GLY A 32 0.43 -2.76 3.69
N HIS A 33 1.45 -2.30 2.96
CA HIS A 33 1.25 -1.37 1.86
C HIS A 33 0.63 -2.11 0.67
N PHE A 34 1.19 -3.27 0.30
CA PHE A 34 0.63 -4.10 -0.77
C PHE A 34 -0.84 -4.44 -0.50
N THR A 35 -1.15 -4.98 0.69
CA THR A 35 -2.50 -5.42 1.00
C THR A 35 -3.50 -4.28 1.01
N GLN A 36 -3.09 -3.05 1.35
CA GLN A 36 -3.94 -1.88 1.24
C GLN A 36 -4.13 -1.41 -0.21
N VAL A 37 -3.07 -1.44 -1.03
CA VAL A 37 -3.13 -1.05 -2.46
C VAL A 37 -4.13 -1.90 -3.24
N VAL A 38 -4.21 -3.20 -2.94
CA VAL A 38 -5.09 -4.15 -3.65
C VAL A 38 -6.39 -4.46 -2.90
N TRP A 39 -6.68 -3.76 -1.80
CA TRP A 39 -7.82 -4.07 -0.94
C TRP A 39 -9.15 -3.85 -1.65
N VAL A 40 -9.86 -4.93 -1.98
CA VAL A 40 -11.12 -4.87 -2.76
C VAL A 40 -12.19 -3.98 -2.10
N GLY A 41 -12.26 -3.97 -0.77
CA GLY A 41 -13.25 -3.17 -0.04
C GLY A 41 -12.97 -1.66 0.02
N SER A 42 -11.79 -1.20 -0.43
CA SER A 42 -11.47 0.24 -0.48
C SER A 42 -12.00 0.82 -1.78
N GLN A 43 -12.81 1.88 -1.69
CA GLN A 43 -13.56 2.44 -2.80
C GLN A 43 -13.02 3.79 -3.28
N GLU A 44 -12.40 4.53 -2.37
CA GLU A 44 -11.87 5.86 -2.62
C GLU A 44 -10.43 5.94 -2.13
N MET A 45 -9.62 6.75 -2.80
CA MET A 45 -8.26 7.05 -2.36
C MET A 45 -7.89 8.51 -2.58
N GLY A 46 -7.09 9.05 -1.67
CA GLY A 46 -6.45 10.36 -1.80
C GLY A 46 -4.94 10.21 -1.67
N VAL A 47 -4.19 10.88 -2.53
CA VAL A 47 -2.72 10.85 -2.55
C VAL A 47 -2.13 12.24 -2.39
N ALA A 48 -1.00 12.33 -1.68
CA ALA A 48 -0.24 13.56 -1.52
C ALA A 48 1.26 13.28 -1.60
N LYS A 49 2.00 14.23 -2.18
CA LYS A 49 3.47 14.23 -2.22
C LYS A 49 3.99 15.53 -1.60
N ALA A 50 5.03 15.43 -0.78
CA ALA A 50 5.75 16.59 -0.24
C ALA A 50 7.27 16.36 -0.31
N VAL A 51 8.03 17.44 -0.40
CA VAL A 51 9.50 17.42 -0.34
C VAL A 51 9.94 18.31 0.81
N SER A 52 10.73 17.78 1.74
CA SER A 52 11.28 18.55 2.87
C SER A 52 12.41 19.48 2.44
N LYS A 53 12.78 20.41 3.32
CA LYS A 53 13.89 21.36 3.08
C LYS A 53 15.24 20.68 2.82
N ASN A 54 15.46 19.46 3.33
CA ASN A 54 16.66 18.67 3.08
C ASN A 54 16.54 17.73 1.86
N GLY A 55 15.48 17.85 1.06
CA GLY A 55 15.29 17.10 -0.18
C GLY A 55 14.71 15.69 -0.01
N ALA A 56 14.23 15.30 1.18
CA ALA A 56 13.55 14.03 1.36
C ALA A 56 12.14 14.08 0.76
N HIS A 57 11.77 13.01 0.05
CA HIS A 57 10.45 12.87 -0.57
C HIS A 57 9.52 12.07 0.34
N TYR A 58 8.29 12.55 0.49
CA TYR A 58 7.23 11.88 1.24
C TYR A 58 6.05 11.69 0.31
N ALA A 59 5.54 10.47 0.25
CA ALA A 59 4.30 10.14 -0.43
C ALA A 59 3.36 9.47 0.55
N VAL A 60 2.10 9.90 0.55
CA VAL A 60 1.05 9.38 1.43
C VAL A 60 -0.15 9.03 0.57
N ALA A 61 -0.73 7.86 0.82
CA ALA A 61 -2.03 7.48 0.31
C ALA A 61 -2.97 7.20 1.49
N ARG A 62 -4.21 7.66 1.38
CA ARG A 62 -5.30 7.31 2.31
C ARG A 62 -6.40 6.64 1.50
N TYR A 63 -7.01 5.63 2.09
CA TYR A 63 -8.03 4.79 1.46
C TYR A 63 -9.30 4.78 2.32
N TYR A 64 -10.46 4.75 1.68
CA TYR A 64 -11.75 4.63 2.35
C TYR A 64 -12.68 3.68 1.59
N PRO A 65 -13.39 2.75 2.27
CA PRO A 65 -13.12 2.25 3.61
C PRO A 65 -11.67 1.78 3.79
N ALA A 66 -11.17 1.82 5.03
CA ALA A 66 -9.81 1.40 5.34
C ALA A 66 -9.63 -0.11 5.08
N GLY A 67 -8.48 -0.48 4.52
CA GLY A 67 -8.09 -1.87 4.33
C GLY A 67 -7.35 -2.43 5.55
N ASN A 68 -6.72 -3.59 5.35
CA ASN A 68 -5.94 -4.29 6.38
C ASN A 68 -6.73 -4.62 7.66
N VAL A 69 -8.05 -4.79 7.53
CA VAL A 69 -8.90 -5.19 8.64
C VAL A 69 -8.60 -6.65 9.00
N ILE A 70 -8.20 -6.90 10.24
CA ILE A 70 -7.86 -8.24 10.73
C ILE A 70 -9.07 -9.15 10.55
N GLY A 71 -8.85 -10.31 9.93
CA GLY A 71 -9.90 -11.30 9.64
C GLY A 71 -10.61 -11.11 8.29
N GLN A 72 -10.26 -10.10 7.48
CA GLN A 72 -10.89 -9.84 6.18
C GLN A 72 -9.93 -9.95 4.97
N PHE A 73 -8.71 -10.46 5.19
CA PHE A 73 -7.71 -10.55 4.13
C PHE A 73 -8.09 -11.51 2.98
N PRO A 74 -8.63 -12.73 3.23
CA PRO A 74 -9.01 -13.65 2.14
C PRO A 74 -10.04 -13.06 1.16
N GLU A 75 -10.95 -12.23 1.67
CA GLU A 75 -12.01 -11.60 0.88
C GLU A 75 -11.47 -10.41 0.07
N ASN A 76 -10.43 -9.73 0.57
CA ASN A 76 -9.98 -8.44 0.05
C ASN A 76 -8.63 -8.46 -0.67
N VAL A 77 -7.80 -9.49 -0.51
CA VAL A 77 -6.47 -9.60 -1.15
C VAL A 77 -6.45 -10.86 -2.01
N LYS A 78 -6.60 -10.70 -3.33
CA LYS A 78 -6.73 -11.82 -4.28
C LYS A 78 -5.37 -12.20 -4.89
N PRO A 79 -5.13 -13.50 -5.18
CA PRO A 79 -3.98 -13.96 -5.96
C PRO A 79 -3.95 -13.37 -7.37
#